data_AF-A0A5C3E9H9-F1
#
_entry.id   AF-A0A5C3E9H9-F1
#
_cell.length_a   1.000
_cell.length_b   1.000
_cell.length_c   1.000
_cell.angle_alpha   90.00
_cell.angle_beta   90.00
_cell.angle_gamma   90.00
#
_symmetry.space_group_name_H-M   'P 1'
#
loop_
_entity.id
_entity.type
_entity.pdbx_description
1 polymer ?
#
loop_
_entity_poly.entity_id
_entity_poly.type
_entity_poly.pdbx_seq_one_letter_code
_entity_poly.pdbx_strand_id
1 'polypeptide(L)'
;MSPIPTIPLGGSASHIHIGRVAFGCMGMSWAEPSQQTPDKQAFETIKAAVDAGSNLLNTGAFYGPPSDPYANLKLLRRFYDAYPEYKEKTILSVKGGTPIELYKAKGMAGFKPDASVANLEADLLGIREQLGTDQGGKEIDVYEMARRDPGKSMTETMYNMLSLSSETYTDSNGNKVTGKGLFKHISLSELGLASIKEAVSVAPIAFVELEVSPWELEAYTSGIVDFCSSQKIPILAYSPTGKGLLGQIKTTDDLPEGDIRRGMDRLNSDNLSQNLKLANEFTTLAKEHKPEISSTQLGLAWLIASSDIMVPLPGTRNADRAKENAEAASIELDAETKNKLDEKVKEFKVAGGRYNETARQHSALWG
;
A
#
# COMPACT_ATOMS: atom_id res chain seq x y z
N MET A 1 8.99 1.43 24.30
CA MET A 1 8.85 2.62 23.43
C MET A 1 7.38 3.00 23.46
N SER A 2 7.07 4.29 23.52
CA SER A 2 5.69 4.73 23.32
C SER A 2 5.27 4.35 21.90
N PRO A 3 4.05 3.84 21.68
CA PRO A 3 3.57 3.55 20.32
C PRO A 3 3.59 4.83 19.49
N ILE A 4 3.92 4.72 18.19
CA ILE A 4 3.88 5.86 17.27
C ILE A 4 2.49 6.51 17.23
N PRO A 5 2.38 7.79 16.84
CA PRO A 5 1.09 8.43 16.67
C PRO A 5 0.15 7.63 15.75
N THR A 6 -1.14 7.67 16.05
CA THR A 6 -2.17 6.91 15.32
C THR A 6 -3.16 7.81 14.60
N ILE A 7 -3.86 7.28 13.61
CA ILE A 7 -4.98 7.91 12.90
C ILE A 7 -6.15 6.90 12.78
N PRO A 8 -7.42 7.33 12.90
CA PRO A 8 -8.56 6.46 12.59
C PRO A 8 -8.63 6.14 11.10
N LEU A 9 -9.17 4.97 10.77
CA LEU A 9 -9.63 4.66 9.40
C LEU A 9 -10.87 5.49 9.02
N GLY A 10 -11.26 5.45 7.76
CA GLY A 10 -12.47 6.09 7.23
C GLY A 10 -13.73 5.23 7.38
N GLY A 11 -14.87 5.82 7.02
CA GLY A 11 -16.15 5.11 6.91
C GLY A 11 -16.59 4.36 8.18
N SER A 12 -17.12 3.16 8.00
CA SER A 12 -17.54 2.23 9.06
C SER A 12 -16.37 1.74 9.93
N ALA A 13 -15.15 1.81 9.41
CA ALA A 13 -13.93 1.43 10.11
C ALA A 13 -13.37 2.55 11.02
N SER A 14 -14.04 3.70 11.14
CA SER A 14 -13.52 4.88 11.87
C SER A 14 -13.27 4.71 13.37
N HIS A 15 -13.73 3.61 13.95
CA HIS A 15 -13.40 3.20 15.32
C HIS A 15 -12.03 2.50 15.42
N ILE A 16 -11.49 2.01 14.30
CA ILE A 16 -10.20 1.32 14.20
C ILE A 16 -9.09 2.36 14.01
N HIS A 17 -8.09 2.32 14.88
CA HIS A 17 -6.91 3.19 14.81
C HIS A 17 -5.69 2.42 14.32
N ILE A 18 -4.96 3.04 13.39
CA ILE A 18 -3.72 2.51 12.84
C ILE A 18 -2.56 3.45 13.13
N GLY A 19 -1.34 2.91 13.17
CA GLY A 19 -0.13 3.72 13.21
C GLY A 19 -0.03 4.65 12.00
N ARG A 20 0.54 5.84 12.19
CA ARG A 20 0.81 6.83 11.13
C ARG A 20 1.83 6.37 10.08
N VAL A 21 2.40 5.18 10.23
CA VAL A 21 3.14 4.45 9.19
C VAL A 21 2.59 3.03 9.16
N ALA A 22 2.17 2.56 7.99
CA ALA A 22 1.72 1.18 7.76
C ALA A 22 2.87 0.31 7.24
N PHE A 23 2.69 -1.02 7.23
CA PHE A 23 3.74 -1.95 6.79
C PHE A 23 3.37 -2.72 5.51
N GLY A 24 4.16 -2.52 4.45
CA GLY A 24 3.99 -3.21 3.18
C GLY A 24 4.69 -4.56 3.12
N CYS A 25 3.94 -5.64 2.86
CA CYS A 25 4.46 -7.01 2.85
C CYS A 25 4.92 -7.53 1.47
N MET A 26 4.65 -6.80 0.38
CA MET A 26 4.90 -7.23 -1.01
C MET A 26 6.33 -7.74 -1.23
N GLY A 27 7.33 -6.98 -0.77
CA GLY A 27 8.74 -7.29 -0.99
C GLY A 27 9.24 -8.56 -0.29
N MET A 28 8.41 -9.21 0.54
CA MET A 28 8.80 -10.45 1.21
C MET A 28 8.73 -11.67 0.28
N SER A 29 7.83 -11.66 -0.70
CA SER A 29 7.56 -12.84 -1.54
C SER A 29 7.39 -12.54 -3.03
N TRP A 30 7.35 -11.27 -3.44
CA TRP A 30 7.23 -10.88 -4.86
C TRP A 30 8.58 -10.96 -5.58
N ALA A 31 9.11 -12.19 -5.64
CA ALA A 31 10.35 -12.60 -6.28
C ALA A 31 10.25 -14.10 -6.60
N GLU A 32 11.23 -14.63 -7.34
CA GLU A 32 11.33 -16.07 -7.54
C GLU A 32 11.46 -16.82 -6.20
N PRO A 33 10.97 -18.07 -6.08
CA PRO A 33 10.91 -18.80 -4.81
C PRO A 33 12.23 -18.83 -4.02
N SER A 34 13.36 -18.96 -4.71
CA SER A 34 14.70 -18.97 -4.10
C SER A 34 15.15 -17.63 -3.51
N GLN A 35 14.51 -16.53 -3.92
CA GLN A 35 14.82 -15.16 -3.49
C GLN A 35 13.83 -14.61 -2.46
N GLN A 36 12.75 -15.35 -2.18
CA GLN A 36 11.77 -14.98 -1.16
C GLN A 36 12.42 -14.89 0.24
N THR A 37 11.77 -14.15 1.12
CA THR A 37 12.26 -13.94 2.49
C THR A 37 12.01 -15.19 3.32
N PRO A 38 13.05 -15.78 3.94
CA PRO A 38 12.85 -16.91 4.85
C PRO A 38 11.96 -16.53 6.03
N ASP A 39 11.13 -17.47 6.49
CA ASP A 39 10.14 -17.26 7.56
C ASP A 39 10.72 -16.57 8.79
N LYS A 40 11.87 -17.05 9.30
CA LYS A 40 12.53 -16.45 10.46
C LYS A 40 12.75 -14.95 10.28
N GLN A 41 13.33 -14.54 9.15
CA GLN A 41 13.61 -13.14 8.84
C GLN A 41 12.31 -12.33 8.65
N ALA A 42 11.34 -12.90 7.93
CA ALA A 42 10.06 -12.25 7.70
C ALA A 42 9.30 -12.00 9.00
N PHE A 43 9.24 -13.01 9.88
CA PHE A 43 8.55 -12.92 11.16
C PHE A 43 9.23 -11.90 12.08
N GLU A 44 10.56 -11.91 12.17
CA GLU A 44 11.32 -10.90 12.91
C GLU A 44 11.01 -9.47 12.39
N THR A 45 10.90 -9.32 11.08
CA THR A 45 10.60 -8.02 10.45
C THR A 45 9.16 -7.56 10.72
N ILE A 46 8.17 -8.45 10.57
CA ILE A 46 6.76 -8.13 10.84
C ILE A 46 6.59 -7.74 12.32
N LYS A 47 7.19 -8.51 13.24
CA LYS A 47 7.14 -8.20 14.67
C LYS A 47 7.75 -6.83 14.97
N ALA A 48 8.92 -6.53 14.41
CA ALA A 48 9.57 -5.24 14.59
C ALA A 48 8.71 -4.05 14.11
N ALA A 49 7.99 -4.20 12.99
CA ALA A 49 7.05 -3.19 12.51
C ALA A 49 5.84 -3.03 13.46
N VAL A 50 5.17 -4.14 13.79
CA VAL A 50 3.95 -4.13 14.60
C VAL A 50 4.23 -3.67 16.02
N ASP A 51 5.32 -4.13 16.63
CA ASP A 51 5.71 -3.75 17.99
C ASP A 51 6.18 -2.28 18.08
N ALA A 52 6.59 -1.69 16.95
CA ALA A 52 6.83 -0.24 16.84
C ALA A 52 5.54 0.57 16.56
N GLY A 53 4.42 -0.10 16.28
CA GLY A 53 3.10 0.51 16.11
C GLY A 53 2.58 0.55 14.66
N SER A 54 3.34 0.02 13.69
CA SER A 54 2.84 -0.19 12.32
C SER A 54 1.93 -1.42 12.27
N ASN A 55 0.73 -1.28 12.85
CA ASN A 55 -0.24 -2.35 13.03
C ASN A 55 -1.10 -2.65 11.79
N LEU A 56 -1.15 -1.78 10.78
CA LEU A 56 -1.77 -2.12 9.49
C LEU A 56 -0.75 -2.84 8.60
N LEU A 57 -1.00 -4.13 8.34
CA LEU A 57 -0.23 -4.94 7.39
C LEU A 57 -0.94 -4.94 6.04
N ASN A 58 -0.25 -4.50 4.99
CA ASN A 58 -0.77 -4.49 3.62
C ASN A 58 -0.14 -5.62 2.80
N THR A 59 -1.00 -6.46 2.20
CA THR A 59 -0.63 -7.62 1.37
C THR A 59 -1.52 -7.70 0.12
N GLY A 60 -1.39 -8.76 -0.68
CA GLY A 60 -2.20 -9.00 -1.85
C GLY A 60 -2.24 -10.47 -2.28
N ALA A 61 -3.35 -10.86 -2.91
CA ALA A 61 -3.59 -12.20 -3.46
C ALA A 61 -2.52 -12.64 -4.48
N PHE A 62 -1.91 -11.67 -5.16
CA PHE A 62 -0.94 -11.88 -6.24
C PHE A 62 0.49 -11.46 -5.83
N TYR A 63 0.78 -11.34 -4.53
CA TYR A 63 2.13 -11.02 -4.02
C TYR A 63 3.01 -12.28 -3.98
N GLY A 64 3.26 -12.84 -5.15
CA GLY A 64 4.11 -14.00 -5.36
C GLY A 64 4.40 -14.16 -6.86
N PRO A 65 5.31 -15.06 -7.24
CA PRO A 65 5.53 -15.38 -8.64
C PRO A 65 4.28 -16.07 -9.24
N PRO A 66 4.10 -16.11 -10.57
CA PRO A 66 2.96 -16.79 -11.20
C PRO A 66 2.81 -18.27 -10.80
N SER A 67 3.92 -18.92 -10.45
CA SER A 67 3.97 -20.29 -9.93
C SER A 67 3.38 -20.44 -8.51
N ASP A 68 3.38 -19.37 -7.71
CA ASP A 68 2.73 -19.31 -6.41
C ASP A 68 2.24 -17.89 -6.08
N PRO A 69 1.12 -17.44 -6.67
CA PRO A 69 0.64 -16.06 -6.51
C PRO A 69 0.37 -15.68 -5.05
N TYR A 70 -0.11 -16.66 -4.27
CA TYR A 70 -0.51 -16.49 -2.87
C TYR A 70 0.66 -16.60 -1.88
N ALA A 71 1.92 -16.59 -2.34
CA ALA A 71 3.10 -16.78 -1.48
C ALA A 71 3.10 -15.86 -0.25
N ASN A 72 2.70 -14.58 -0.39
CA ASN A 72 2.63 -13.65 0.74
C ASN A 72 1.55 -14.04 1.76
N LEU A 73 0.37 -14.49 1.31
CA LEU A 73 -0.70 -14.94 2.20
C LEU A 73 -0.29 -16.20 2.96
N LYS A 74 0.37 -17.14 2.29
CA LYS A 74 0.91 -18.35 2.93
C LYS A 74 1.98 -18.01 3.97
N LEU A 75 2.84 -17.03 3.69
CA LEU A 75 3.80 -16.50 4.66
C LEU A 75 3.10 -15.90 5.88
N LEU A 76 2.08 -15.06 5.66
CA LEU A 76 1.30 -14.46 6.76
C LEU A 76 0.52 -15.51 7.55
N ARG A 77 -0.01 -16.55 6.91
CA ARG A 77 -0.62 -17.69 7.60
C ARG A 77 0.37 -18.34 8.56
N ARG A 78 1.56 -18.72 8.08
CA ARG A 78 2.60 -19.31 8.94
C ARG A 78 3.04 -18.36 10.05
N PHE A 79 3.08 -17.06 9.79
CA PHE A 79 3.35 -16.04 10.81
C PHE A 79 2.29 -16.06 11.92
N TYR A 80 1.00 -16.01 11.58
CA TYR A 80 -0.07 -16.03 12.58
C TYR A 80 -0.24 -17.38 13.29
N ASP A 81 0.11 -18.49 12.64
CA ASP A 81 0.16 -19.80 13.29
C ASP A 81 1.29 -19.86 14.34
N ALA A 82 2.44 -19.26 14.04
CA ALA A 82 3.57 -19.18 14.96
C ALA A 82 3.38 -18.13 16.08
N TYR A 83 2.64 -17.06 15.81
CA TYR A 83 2.43 -15.93 16.72
C TYR A 83 0.95 -15.49 16.74
N PRO A 84 0.04 -16.32 17.29
CA PRO A 84 -1.40 -16.09 17.24
C PRO A 84 -1.84 -14.79 17.93
N GLU A 85 -1.08 -14.29 18.90
CA GLU A 85 -1.34 -13.02 19.57
C GLU A 85 -1.25 -11.81 18.63
N TYR A 86 -0.58 -11.93 17.49
CA TYR A 86 -0.51 -10.85 16.50
C TYR A 86 -1.79 -10.72 15.68
N LYS A 87 -2.70 -11.71 15.69
CA LYS A 87 -4.00 -11.59 15.00
C LYS A 87 -4.82 -10.41 15.52
N GLU A 88 -4.80 -10.18 16.84
CA GLU A 88 -5.49 -9.08 17.50
C GLU A 88 -4.69 -7.76 17.50
N LYS A 89 -3.36 -7.85 17.27
CA LYS A 89 -2.49 -6.67 17.20
C LYS A 89 -2.46 -6.03 15.82
N THR A 90 -2.97 -6.70 14.79
CA THR A 90 -2.85 -6.25 13.40
C THR A 90 -4.21 -6.03 12.73
N ILE A 91 -4.22 -5.07 11.82
CA ILE A 91 -5.26 -4.90 10.81
C ILE A 91 -4.70 -5.40 9.49
N LEU A 92 -5.32 -6.42 8.89
CA LEU A 92 -4.86 -6.98 7.63
C LEU A 92 -5.64 -6.39 6.44
N SER A 93 -4.94 -5.64 5.59
CA SER A 93 -5.44 -5.24 4.27
C SER A 93 -4.93 -6.18 3.19
N VAL A 94 -5.85 -6.74 2.38
CA VAL A 94 -5.51 -7.64 1.28
C VAL A 94 -5.99 -7.06 -0.04
N LYS A 95 -5.06 -6.80 -0.96
CA LYS A 95 -5.36 -6.46 -2.35
C LYS A 95 -5.82 -7.67 -3.15
N GLY A 96 -6.88 -7.47 -3.92
CA GLY A 96 -7.43 -8.47 -4.83
C GLY A 96 -8.09 -7.85 -6.06
N GLY A 97 -9.06 -8.57 -6.62
CA GLY A 97 -9.86 -8.11 -7.75
C GLY A 97 -9.28 -8.46 -9.10
N THR A 98 -8.35 -9.41 -9.15
CA THR A 98 -7.77 -9.95 -10.39
C THR A 98 -8.05 -11.45 -10.48
N PRO A 99 -8.47 -12.00 -11.63
CA PRO A 99 -8.64 -13.44 -11.77
C PRO A 99 -7.29 -14.16 -11.61
N ILE A 100 -7.11 -14.86 -10.49
CA ILE A 100 -5.81 -15.44 -10.13
C ILE A 100 -5.29 -16.46 -11.16
N GLU A 101 -6.20 -17.19 -11.81
CA GLU A 101 -5.84 -18.16 -12.85
C GLU A 101 -5.25 -17.49 -14.10
N LEU A 102 -5.69 -16.27 -14.43
CA LEU A 102 -5.07 -15.50 -15.51
C LEU A 102 -3.66 -15.04 -15.12
N TYR A 103 -3.49 -14.61 -13.86
CA TYR A 103 -2.18 -14.26 -13.33
C TYR A 103 -1.22 -15.46 -13.32
N LYS A 104 -1.66 -16.65 -12.90
CA LYS A 104 -0.87 -17.88 -12.98
C LYS A 104 -0.44 -18.20 -14.42
N ALA A 105 -1.35 -18.05 -15.37
CA ALA A 105 -1.11 -18.40 -16.77
C ALA A 105 -0.20 -17.41 -17.52
N LYS A 106 -0.26 -16.11 -17.18
CA LYS A 106 0.36 -15.03 -17.98
C LYS A 106 1.22 -14.05 -17.18
N GLY A 107 1.39 -14.29 -15.89
CA GLY A 107 2.02 -13.36 -14.96
C GLY A 107 1.39 -11.97 -15.02
N MET A 108 2.22 -10.93 -15.05
CA MET A 108 1.74 -9.54 -15.12
C MET A 108 0.86 -9.25 -16.34
N ALA A 109 1.02 -9.97 -17.45
CA ALA A 109 0.14 -9.81 -18.62
C ALA A 109 -1.28 -10.40 -18.39
N GLY A 110 -1.44 -11.23 -17.35
CA GLY A 110 -2.72 -11.74 -16.88
C GLY A 110 -3.32 -10.92 -15.74
N PHE A 111 -2.60 -9.90 -15.25
CA PHE A 111 -3.12 -8.99 -14.23
C PHE A 111 -4.18 -8.09 -14.84
N LYS A 112 -5.45 -8.39 -14.59
CA LYS A 112 -6.59 -7.67 -15.16
C LYS A 112 -7.64 -7.45 -14.07
N PRO A 113 -8.06 -6.19 -13.82
CA PRO A 113 -9.12 -5.94 -12.86
C PRO A 113 -10.45 -6.52 -13.36
N ASP A 114 -11.15 -7.22 -12.47
CA ASP A 114 -12.52 -7.70 -12.69
C ASP A 114 -13.30 -7.58 -11.38
N ALA A 115 -14.20 -6.59 -11.35
CA ALA A 115 -15.05 -6.30 -10.20
C ALA A 115 -16.42 -7.02 -10.29
N SER A 116 -16.54 -8.11 -11.06
CA SER A 116 -17.75 -8.93 -11.05
C SER A 116 -17.88 -9.68 -9.73
N VAL A 117 -19.10 -9.83 -9.23
CA VAL A 117 -19.36 -10.60 -7.98
C VAL A 117 -18.73 -11.99 -8.05
N ALA A 118 -18.82 -12.67 -9.20
CA ALA A 118 -18.23 -13.99 -9.39
C ALA A 118 -16.70 -13.99 -9.22
N ASN A 119 -15.99 -13.04 -9.82
CA ASN A 119 -14.53 -12.96 -9.65
C ASN A 119 -14.14 -12.54 -8.23
N LEU A 120 -14.79 -11.51 -7.67
CA LEU A 120 -14.49 -11.03 -6.33
C LEU A 120 -14.73 -12.10 -5.27
N GLU A 121 -15.82 -12.86 -5.40
CA GLU A 121 -16.12 -13.97 -4.50
C GLU A 121 -15.08 -15.09 -4.63
N ALA A 122 -14.72 -15.48 -5.85
CA ALA A 122 -13.68 -16.49 -6.07
C ALA A 122 -12.32 -16.06 -5.49
N ASP A 123 -11.94 -14.79 -5.67
CA ASP A 123 -10.70 -14.25 -5.12
C ASP A 123 -10.71 -14.22 -3.59
N LEU A 124 -11.80 -13.73 -2.98
CA LEU A 124 -11.97 -13.71 -1.53
C LEU A 124 -11.94 -15.12 -0.92
N LEU A 125 -12.60 -16.10 -1.54
CA LEU A 125 -12.57 -17.49 -1.09
C LEU A 125 -11.15 -18.07 -1.18
N GLY A 126 -10.42 -17.79 -2.28
CA GLY A 126 -9.02 -18.15 -2.41
C GLY A 126 -8.14 -17.52 -1.33
N ILE A 127 -8.29 -16.22 -1.08
CA ILE A 127 -7.55 -15.51 -0.02
C ILE A 127 -7.82 -16.15 1.36
N ARG A 128 -9.10 -16.39 1.69
CA ARG A 128 -9.53 -17.00 2.96
C ARG A 128 -8.99 -18.41 3.13
N GLU A 129 -8.93 -19.20 2.06
CA GLU A 129 -8.31 -20.53 2.09
C GLU A 129 -6.83 -20.44 2.48
N GLN A 130 -6.07 -19.53 1.85
CA GLN A 130 -4.63 -19.41 2.09
C GLN A 130 -4.31 -18.81 3.47
N LEU A 131 -5.17 -17.92 3.98
CA LEU A 131 -5.12 -17.47 5.38
C LEU A 131 -5.72 -18.51 6.35
N GLY A 132 -6.38 -19.55 5.82
CA GLY A 132 -7.30 -20.46 6.49
C GLY A 132 -8.18 -19.78 7.54
N THR A 133 -8.82 -18.69 7.13
CA THR A 133 -9.74 -17.88 7.93
C THR A 133 -10.84 -18.75 8.54
N ASP A 134 -11.42 -19.66 7.75
CA ASP A 134 -12.48 -20.58 8.20
C ASP A 134 -11.97 -21.68 9.15
N GLN A 135 -10.66 -21.72 9.42
CA GLN A 135 -10.00 -22.63 10.36
C GLN A 135 -9.46 -21.88 11.59
N GLY A 136 -9.94 -20.65 11.85
CA GLY A 136 -9.46 -19.80 12.95
C GLY A 136 -8.18 -19.00 12.64
N GLY A 137 -7.78 -18.96 11.37
CA GLY A 137 -6.71 -18.10 10.85
C GLY A 137 -7.08 -16.63 10.87
N LYS A 138 -6.22 -15.77 10.29
CA LYS A 138 -6.47 -14.32 10.24
C LYS A 138 -7.64 -14.01 9.30
N GLU A 139 -8.54 -13.14 9.75
CA GLU A 139 -9.62 -12.59 8.93
C GLU A 139 -9.11 -11.48 7.99
N ILE A 140 -9.86 -11.24 6.91
CA ILE A 140 -9.63 -10.11 6.01
C ILE A 140 -10.33 -8.88 6.63
N ASP A 141 -9.57 -8.05 7.35
CA ASP A 141 -10.12 -6.84 7.96
C ASP A 141 -10.47 -5.79 6.89
N VAL A 142 -9.60 -5.62 5.89
CA VAL A 142 -9.87 -4.74 4.75
C VAL A 142 -9.60 -5.47 3.45
N TYR A 143 -10.58 -5.47 2.54
CA TYR A 143 -10.39 -5.94 1.18
C TYR A 143 -10.28 -4.75 0.24
N GLU A 144 -9.22 -4.76 -0.57
CA GLU A 144 -8.82 -3.64 -1.40
C GLU A 144 -8.83 -4.04 -2.88
N MET A 145 -9.62 -3.36 -3.70
CA MET A 145 -9.50 -3.55 -5.15
C MET A 145 -8.17 -2.96 -5.61
N ALA A 146 -7.29 -3.82 -6.15
CA ALA A 146 -5.95 -3.42 -6.54
C ALA A 146 -5.94 -2.42 -7.70
N ARG A 147 -6.95 -2.47 -8.59
CA ARG A 147 -7.15 -1.52 -9.69
C ARG A 147 -8.64 -1.37 -9.99
N ARG A 148 -9.02 -0.23 -10.57
CA ARG A 148 -10.37 0.01 -11.10
C ARG A 148 -10.64 -0.94 -12.29
N ASP A 149 -11.78 -1.62 -12.27
CA ASP A 149 -12.29 -2.37 -13.42
C ASP A 149 -12.92 -1.39 -14.43
N PRO A 150 -12.37 -1.23 -15.65
CA PRO A 150 -12.93 -0.33 -16.65
C PRO A 150 -14.25 -0.85 -17.24
N GLY A 151 -14.57 -2.14 -17.05
CA GLY A 151 -15.81 -2.75 -17.50
C GLY A 151 -17.02 -2.48 -16.61
N LYS A 152 -16.85 -1.78 -15.48
CA LYS A 152 -17.93 -1.50 -14.50
C LYS A 152 -17.90 -0.04 -14.05
N SER A 153 -19.06 0.50 -13.67
CA SER A 153 -19.12 1.77 -12.96
C SER A 153 -18.56 1.63 -11.55
N MET A 154 -18.15 2.73 -10.92
CA MET A 154 -17.70 2.65 -9.53
C MET A 154 -18.86 2.31 -8.60
N THR A 155 -20.06 2.81 -8.90
CA THR A 155 -21.29 2.44 -8.21
C THR A 155 -21.54 0.93 -8.23
N GLU A 156 -21.48 0.30 -9.42
CA GLU A 156 -21.63 -1.15 -9.54
C GLU A 156 -20.51 -1.91 -8.80
N THR A 157 -19.27 -1.43 -8.93
CA THR A 157 -18.12 -2.01 -8.19
C THR A 157 -18.36 -1.97 -6.69
N MET A 158 -18.83 -0.85 -6.14
CA MET A 158 -19.09 -0.70 -4.71
C MET A 158 -20.22 -1.62 -4.24
N TYR A 159 -21.32 -1.73 -4.98
CA TYR A 159 -22.39 -2.66 -4.63
C TYR A 159 -21.94 -4.12 -4.70
N ASN A 160 -21.11 -4.48 -5.68
CA ASN A 160 -20.55 -5.83 -5.77
C ASN A 160 -19.65 -6.13 -4.57
N MET A 161 -18.79 -5.20 -4.16
CA MET A 161 -17.97 -5.36 -2.95
C MET A 161 -18.82 -5.42 -1.67
N LEU A 162 -19.83 -4.55 -1.53
CA LEU A 162 -20.76 -4.56 -0.40
C LEU A 162 -21.52 -5.89 -0.28
N SER A 163 -21.93 -6.49 -1.41
CA SER A 163 -22.63 -7.78 -1.40
C SER A 163 -21.80 -8.93 -0.80
N LEU A 164 -20.47 -8.79 -0.76
CA LEU A 164 -19.53 -9.78 -0.25
C LEU A 164 -18.93 -9.40 1.12
N SER A 165 -19.09 -8.17 1.57
CA SER A 165 -18.55 -7.68 2.84
C SER A 165 -19.46 -8.04 4.03
N SER A 166 -19.03 -7.65 5.23
CA SER A 166 -19.82 -7.76 6.48
C SER A 166 -20.74 -6.55 6.69
N GLU A 167 -20.73 -5.58 5.77
CA GLU A 167 -21.48 -4.34 5.91
C GLU A 167 -22.98 -4.56 5.67
N THR A 168 -23.80 -3.77 6.37
CA THR A 168 -25.23 -3.64 6.07
C THR A 168 -25.46 -2.37 5.26
N TYR A 169 -26.04 -2.50 4.07
CA TYR A 169 -26.23 -1.41 3.11
C TYR A 169 -27.66 -1.39 2.56
N THR A 170 -28.01 -0.31 1.87
CA THR A 170 -29.27 -0.22 1.12
C THR A 170 -29.01 -0.68 -0.31
N ASP A 171 -29.70 -1.72 -0.78
CA ASP A 171 -29.57 -2.21 -2.16
C ASP A 171 -30.27 -1.29 -3.18
N SER A 172 -30.16 -1.61 -4.47
CA SER A 172 -30.80 -0.86 -5.55
C SER A 172 -32.34 -0.83 -5.49
N ASN A 173 -32.95 -1.71 -4.69
CA ASN A 173 -34.39 -1.77 -4.47
C ASN A 173 -34.83 -1.03 -3.20
N GLY A 174 -33.90 -0.41 -2.47
CA GLY A 174 -34.18 0.31 -1.23
C GLY A 174 -34.22 -0.58 0.03
N ASN A 175 -33.86 -1.86 -0.08
CA ASN A 175 -33.88 -2.80 1.04
C ASN A 175 -32.58 -2.73 1.84
N LYS A 176 -32.67 -2.86 3.16
CA LYS A 176 -31.51 -3.09 4.01
C LYS A 176 -31.08 -4.54 3.93
N VAL A 177 -29.86 -4.79 3.46
CA VAL A 177 -29.28 -6.12 3.29
C VAL A 177 -27.87 -6.15 3.89
N THR A 178 -27.45 -7.32 4.37
CA THR A 178 -26.09 -7.58 4.83
C THR A 178 -25.38 -8.45 3.80
N GLY A 179 -24.14 -8.12 3.47
CA GLY A 179 -23.32 -8.92 2.56
C GLY A 179 -22.95 -10.30 3.13
N LYS A 180 -22.20 -11.09 2.35
CA LYS A 180 -21.81 -12.47 2.70
C LYS A 180 -20.83 -12.59 3.87
N GLY A 181 -20.22 -11.49 4.33
CA GLY A 181 -19.27 -11.51 5.45
C GLY A 181 -17.91 -12.11 5.11
N LEU A 182 -17.47 -12.06 3.84
CA LEU A 182 -16.18 -12.61 3.44
C LEU A 182 -14.99 -11.74 3.88
N PHE A 183 -15.23 -10.45 4.13
CA PHE A 183 -14.29 -9.46 4.67
C PHE A 183 -15.05 -8.36 5.43
N LYS A 184 -14.36 -7.51 6.20
CA LYS A 184 -15.02 -6.49 7.03
C LYS A 184 -15.23 -5.16 6.31
N HIS A 185 -14.15 -4.51 5.84
CA HIS A 185 -14.21 -3.14 5.30
C HIS A 185 -13.66 -3.02 3.87
N ILE A 186 -14.11 -1.98 3.16
CA ILE A 186 -13.78 -1.73 1.76
C ILE A 186 -12.65 -0.70 1.65
N SER A 187 -11.68 -0.98 0.78
CA SER A 187 -10.67 -0.02 0.33
C SER A 187 -10.45 -0.12 -1.18
N LEU A 188 -9.80 0.88 -1.76
CA LEU A 188 -9.56 1.01 -3.20
C LEU A 188 -8.15 1.55 -3.46
N SER A 189 -7.53 1.08 -4.54
CA SER A 189 -6.18 1.48 -4.96
C SER A 189 -6.17 2.10 -6.35
N GLU A 190 -5.33 3.12 -6.56
CA GLU A 190 -5.09 3.75 -7.87
C GLU A 190 -6.33 4.34 -8.57
N LEU A 191 -7.21 5.00 -7.81
CA LEU A 191 -8.38 5.72 -8.36
C LEU A 191 -8.10 7.22 -8.53
N GLY A 192 -8.67 7.79 -9.60
CA GLY A 192 -8.75 9.24 -9.75
C GLY A 192 -9.84 9.88 -8.87
N LEU A 193 -9.82 11.21 -8.74
CA LEU A 193 -10.75 11.96 -7.86
C LEU A 193 -12.24 11.67 -8.15
N ALA A 194 -12.63 11.59 -9.42
CA ALA A 194 -14.02 11.33 -9.80
C ALA A 194 -14.48 9.94 -9.32
N SER A 195 -13.66 8.92 -9.55
CA SER A 195 -13.87 7.55 -9.07
C SER A 195 -13.95 7.49 -7.54
N ILE A 196 -13.07 8.19 -6.82
CA ILE A 196 -13.11 8.23 -5.35
C ILE A 196 -14.42 8.86 -4.85
N LYS A 197 -14.85 9.98 -5.44
CA LYS A 197 -16.13 10.63 -5.09
C LYS A 197 -17.34 9.71 -5.30
N GLU A 198 -17.35 8.99 -6.42
CA GLU A 198 -18.41 8.03 -6.73
C GLU A 198 -18.39 6.84 -5.76
N ALA A 199 -17.20 6.33 -5.39
CA ALA A 199 -17.10 5.25 -4.42
C ALA A 199 -17.65 5.65 -3.04
N VAL A 200 -17.23 6.81 -2.54
CA VAL A 200 -17.62 7.33 -1.22
C VAL A 200 -19.12 7.63 -1.11
N SER A 201 -19.80 7.96 -2.21
CA SER A 201 -21.25 8.19 -2.20
C SER A 201 -22.07 6.89 -2.06
N VAL A 202 -21.45 5.72 -2.28
CA VAL A 202 -22.12 4.42 -2.30
C VAL A 202 -21.73 3.55 -1.09
N ALA A 203 -20.44 3.52 -0.73
CA ALA A 203 -19.94 2.64 0.31
C ALA A 203 -19.03 3.38 1.31
N PRO A 204 -19.00 2.94 2.58
CA PRO A 204 -17.99 3.41 3.52
C PRO A 204 -16.60 2.92 3.11
N ILE A 205 -15.67 3.87 2.91
CA ILE A 205 -14.29 3.57 2.49
C ILE A 205 -13.34 3.72 3.68
N ALA A 206 -12.59 2.66 3.98
CA ALA A 206 -11.64 2.62 5.09
C ALA A 206 -10.39 3.46 4.83
N PHE A 207 -9.87 3.46 3.60
CA PHE A 207 -8.79 4.31 3.12
C PHE A 207 -8.71 4.23 1.59
N VAL A 208 -7.89 5.07 0.99
CA VAL A 208 -7.49 4.93 -0.42
C VAL A 208 -5.98 4.73 -0.49
N GLU A 209 -5.50 3.79 -1.30
CA GLU A 209 -4.07 3.57 -1.47
C GLU A 209 -3.57 4.12 -2.82
N LEU A 210 -2.52 4.97 -2.78
CA LEU A 210 -2.01 5.69 -3.96
C LEU A 210 -0.48 5.76 -3.94
N GLU A 211 0.15 5.86 -5.11
CA GLU A 211 1.59 6.14 -5.16
C GLU A 211 1.81 7.60 -4.76
N VAL A 212 2.53 7.82 -3.64
CA VAL A 212 2.86 9.17 -3.18
C VAL A 212 4.28 9.16 -2.64
N SER A 213 5.13 10.06 -3.15
CA SER A 213 6.52 10.21 -2.72
C SER A 213 7.04 11.59 -3.12
N PRO A 214 8.28 11.97 -2.74
CA PRO A 214 8.91 13.19 -3.27
C PRO A 214 9.00 13.24 -4.81
N TRP A 215 8.87 12.10 -5.50
CA TRP A 215 8.84 12.00 -6.97
C TRP A 215 7.44 11.76 -7.54
N GLU A 216 6.40 11.71 -6.70
CA GLU A 216 5.04 11.44 -7.13
C GLU A 216 4.04 12.27 -6.30
N LEU A 217 3.63 13.39 -6.88
CA LEU A 217 2.84 14.44 -6.19
C LEU A 217 1.42 14.56 -6.71
N GLU A 218 1.01 13.74 -7.68
CA GLU A 218 -0.28 13.85 -8.37
C GLU A 218 -1.47 13.80 -7.40
N ALA A 219 -1.38 13.02 -6.31
CA ALA A 219 -2.42 12.99 -5.26
C ALA A 219 -2.68 14.38 -4.63
N TYR A 220 -1.63 15.20 -4.45
CA TYR A 220 -1.74 16.54 -3.87
C TYR A 220 -2.30 17.56 -4.88
N THR A 221 -1.97 17.43 -6.16
CA THR A 221 -2.36 18.41 -7.19
C THR A 221 -3.68 18.13 -7.87
N SER A 222 -4.19 16.89 -7.79
CA SER A 222 -5.45 16.45 -8.40
C SER A 222 -6.69 16.68 -7.52
N GLY A 223 -6.53 17.25 -6.31
CA GLY A 223 -7.61 17.46 -5.34
C GLY A 223 -8.04 16.21 -4.57
N ILE A 224 -7.32 15.09 -4.73
CA ILE A 224 -7.59 13.83 -4.02
C ILE A 224 -7.33 14.00 -2.52
N VAL A 225 -6.19 14.57 -2.14
CA VAL A 225 -5.84 14.82 -0.73
C VAL A 225 -6.89 15.70 -0.06
N ASP A 226 -7.30 16.80 -0.70
CA ASP A 226 -8.32 17.72 -0.17
C ASP A 226 -9.66 17.02 0.03
N PHE A 227 -10.11 16.25 -0.97
CA PHE A 227 -11.37 15.51 -0.86
C PHE A 227 -11.30 14.45 0.24
N CYS A 228 -10.28 13.60 0.25
CA CYS A 228 -10.13 12.55 1.27
C CYS A 228 -10.03 13.16 2.68
N SER A 229 -9.35 14.30 2.83
CA SER A 229 -9.28 15.02 4.10
C SER A 229 -10.66 15.49 4.56
N SER A 230 -11.46 16.08 3.67
CA SER A 230 -12.84 16.48 3.98
C SER A 230 -13.75 15.31 4.39
N GLN A 231 -13.45 14.10 3.90
CA GLN A 231 -14.18 12.87 4.21
C GLN A 231 -13.59 12.08 5.39
N LYS A 232 -12.46 12.54 5.96
CA LYS A 232 -11.68 11.83 6.99
C LYS A 232 -11.26 10.43 6.55
N ILE A 233 -10.85 10.29 5.29
CA ILE A 233 -10.38 9.05 4.70
C ILE A 233 -8.85 9.11 4.61
N PRO A 234 -8.11 8.22 5.30
CA PRO A 234 -6.66 8.14 5.17
C PRO A 234 -6.22 7.80 3.75
N ILE A 235 -5.05 8.31 3.36
CA ILE A 235 -4.34 7.88 2.16
C ILE A 235 -3.15 7.03 2.57
N LEU A 236 -3.15 5.75 2.16
CA LEU A 236 -1.98 4.90 2.27
C LEU A 236 -1.05 5.21 1.10
N ALA A 237 0.11 5.79 1.38
CA ALA A 237 1.09 6.18 0.39
C ALA A 237 2.06 5.03 0.11
N TYR A 238 1.82 4.27 -0.96
CA TYR A 238 2.72 3.20 -1.38
C TYR A 238 3.90 3.76 -2.19
N SER A 239 5.01 2.99 -2.23
CA SER A 239 6.31 3.44 -2.74
C SER A 239 6.83 4.77 -2.12
N PRO A 240 6.64 5.04 -0.81
CA PRO A 240 6.90 6.36 -0.25
C PRO A 240 8.39 6.79 -0.31
N THR A 241 9.29 5.81 -0.46
CA THR A 241 10.74 6.02 -0.58
C THR A 241 11.23 6.26 -2.01
N GLY A 242 10.32 6.51 -2.95
CA GLY A 242 10.65 6.63 -4.38
C GLY A 242 11.19 5.31 -4.93
N LYS A 243 10.58 4.18 -4.54
CA LYS A 243 10.98 2.81 -4.91
C LYS A 243 12.44 2.45 -4.55
N GLY A 244 12.99 3.10 -3.51
CA GLY A 244 14.33 2.84 -2.98
C GLY A 244 15.33 3.98 -3.17
N LEU A 245 14.93 5.08 -3.82
CA LEU A 245 15.78 6.27 -4.03
C LEU A 245 16.22 6.92 -2.70
N LEU A 246 15.35 7.01 -1.70
CA LEU A 246 15.71 7.46 -0.34
C LEU A 246 16.48 6.41 0.47
N GLY A 247 16.65 5.22 -0.09
CA GLY A 247 17.33 4.09 0.55
C GLY A 247 18.66 3.77 -0.13
N GLN A 248 18.82 2.50 -0.45
CA GLN A 248 20.09 1.91 -0.86
C GLN A 248 20.42 2.09 -2.36
N ILE A 249 19.45 2.49 -3.19
CA ILE A 249 19.71 2.63 -4.63
C ILE A 249 20.55 3.88 -4.88
N LYS A 250 21.74 3.69 -5.46
CA LYS A 250 22.68 4.73 -5.92
C LYS A 250 23.09 4.51 -7.37
N THR A 251 23.04 3.28 -7.87
CA THR A 251 23.25 2.92 -9.27
C THR A 251 22.24 1.88 -9.73
N THR A 252 22.19 1.59 -11.03
CA THR A 252 21.37 0.51 -11.58
C THR A 252 21.84 -0.88 -11.13
N ASP A 253 23.07 -1.00 -10.63
CA ASP A 253 23.64 -2.27 -10.17
C ASP A 253 23.14 -2.66 -8.77
N ASP A 254 22.62 -1.69 -8.00
CA ASP A 254 21.99 -1.93 -6.70
C ASP A 254 20.62 -2.62 -6.81
N LEU A 255 20.05 -2.69 -8.02
CA LEU A 255 18.83 -3.44 -8.29
C LEU A 255 19.17 -4.93 -8.47
N PRO A 256 18.51 -5.88 -7.80
CA PRO A 256 18.75 -7.30 -8.06
C PRO A 256 18.50 -7.71 -9.51
N GLU A 257 19.16 -8.76 -9.97
CA GLU A 257 18.81 -9.42 -11.24
C GLU A 257 17.35 -9.91 -11.18
N GLY A 258 16.59 -9.68 -12.27
CA GLY A 258 15.15 -10.00 -12.33
C GLY A 258 14.23 -9.00 -11.61
N ASP A 259 14.75 -7.96 -10.95
CA ASP A 259 13.92 -6.96 -10.29
C ASP A 259 13.15 -6.10 -11.32
N ILE A 260 11.83 -6.04 -11.17
CA ILE A 260 10.94 -5.32 -12.09
C ILE A 260 11.26 -3.82 -12.21
N ARG A 261 11.92 -3.24 -11.19
CA ARG A 261 12.33 -1.84 -11.17
C ARG A 261 13.37 -1.53 -12.24
N ARG A 262 14.13 -2.53 -12.69
CA ARG A 262 15.07 -2.39 -13.81
C ARG A 262 14.37 -2.01 -15.13
N GLY A 263 13.09 -2.36 -15.26
CA GLY A 263 12.26 -2.00 -16.42
C GLY A 263 11.48 -0.70 -16.26
N MET A 264 11.65 0.06 -15.16
CA MET A 264 10.94 1.33 -14.94
C MET A 264 11.75 2.51 -15.46
N ASP A 265 11.09 3.42 -16.19
CA ASP A 265 11.75 4.61 -16.75
C ASP A 265 12.44 5.44 -15.66
N ARG A 266 11.81 5.63 -14.49
CA ARG A 266 12.37 6.42 -13.36
C ARG A 266 13.71 5.88 -12.82
N LEU A 267 13.97 4.59 -12.99
CA LEU A 267 15.12 3.88 -12.40
C LEU A 267 16.10 3.32 -13.44
N ASN A 268 15.90 3.63 -14.72
CA ASN A 268 16.87 3.27 -15.76
C ASN A 268 18.14 4.13 -15.67
N SER A 269 19.19 3.73 -16.41
CA SER A 269 20.50 4.41 -16.39
C SER A 269 20.42 5.91 -16.70
N ASP A 270 19.51 6.29 -17.60
CA ASP A 270 19.43 7.64 -18.14
C ASP A 270 18.77 8.59 -17.13
N ASN A 271 17.77 8.10 -16.39
CA ASN A 271 16.96 8.91 -15.47
C ASN A 271 17.41 8.82 -14.02
N LEU A 272 18.00 7.69 -13.59
CA LEU A 272 18.36 7.45 -12.19
C LEU A 272 19.28 8.54 -11.63
N SER A 273 20.30 8.94 -12.39
CA SER A 273 21.25 9.98 -11.98
C SER A 273 20.59 11.33 -11.72
N GLN A 274 19.54 11.68 -12.49
CA GLN A 274 18.76 12.90 -12.26
C GLN A 274 17.92 12.77 -11.01
N ASN A 275 17.18 11.67 -10.86
CA ASN A 275 16.31 11.43 -9.71
C ASN A 275 17.06 11.34 -8.38
N LEU A 276 18.31 10.87 -8.39
CA LEU A 276 19.18 10.84 -7.21
C LEU A 276 19.59 12.23 -6.71
N LYS A 277 19.50 13.28 -7.53
CA LYS A 277 19.75 14.66 -7.07
C LYS A 277 18.78 15.03 -5.96
N LEU A 278 17.49 14.73 -6.10
CA LEU A 278 16.51 14.96 -5.04
C LEU A 278 16.81 14.08 -3.81
N ALA A 279 17.16 12.81 -4.00
CA ALA A 279 17.51 11.92 -2.88
C ALA A 279 18.74 12.43 -2.09
N ASN A 280 19.69 13.08 -2.77
CA ASN A 280 20.86 13.68 -2.13
C ASN A 280 20.48 14.90 -1.29
N GLU A 281 19.51 15.73 -1.72
CA GLU A 281 18.97 16.83 -0.90
C GLU A 281 18.38 16.30 0.41
N PHE A 282 17.54 15.25 0.34
CA PHE A 282 17.01 14.58 1.54
C PHE A 282 18.12 14.01 2.42
N THR A 283 19.16 13.44 1.82
CA THR A 283 20.31 12.90 2.56
C THR A 283 21.08 13.99 3.30
N THR A 284 21.28 15.16 2.68
CA THR A 284 21.93 16.31 3.31
C THR A 284 21.10 16.82 4.47
N LEU A 285 19.81 17.09 4.25
CA LEU A 285 18.92 17.63 5.29
C LEU A 285 18.72 16.64 6.46
N ALA A 286 18.73 15.33 6.19
CA ALA A 286 18.61 14.32 7.24
C ALA A 286 19.83 14.30 8.19
N LYS A 287 21.02 14.59 7.67
CA LYS A 287 22.26 14.76 8.47
C LYS A 287 22.28 16.06 9.28
N GLU A 288 21.63 17.10 8.75
CA GLU A 288 21.52 18.40 9.42
C GLU A 288 20.50 18.36 10.57
N HIS A 289 19.47 17.52 10.48
CA HIS A 289 18.46 17.32 11.51
C HIS A 289 19.06 16.91 12.88
N LYS A 290 18.37 17.26 13.97
CA LYS A 290 18.81 16.99 15.35
C LYS A 290 17.69 16.33 16.16
N PRO A 291 17.83 15.05 16.55
CA PRO A 291 18.96 14.14 16.25
C PRO A 291 19.08 13.83 14.76
N GLU A 292 20.26 13.35 14.32
CA GLU A 292 20.42 12.87 12.94
C GLU A 292 19.47 11.70 12.68
N ILE A 293 18.84 11.70 11.51
CA ILE A 293 17.91 10.66 11.06
C ILE A 293 18.31 10.18 9.66
N SER A 294 17.73 9.07 9.19
CA SER A 294 18.00 8.63 7.82
C SER A 294 17.20 9.42 6.78
N SER A 295 17.70 9.42 5.54
CA SER A 295 16.98 9.99 4.39
C SER A 295 15.59 9.36 4.19
N THR A 296 15.46 8.07 4.51
CA THR A 296 14.16 7.38 4.51
C THR A 296 13.25 7.93 5.61
N GLN A 297 13.72 8.05 6.84
CA GLN A 297 12.93 8.63 7.94
C GLN A 297 12.49 10.07 7.63
N LEU A 298 13.39 10.91 7.11
CA LEU A 298 13.05 12.28 6.71
C LEU A 298 11.96 12.31 5.64
N GLY A 299 12.03 11.44 4.62
CA GLY A 299 11.01 11.34 3.58
C GLY A 299 9.64 10.89 4.09
N LEU A 300 9.61 9.91 4.99
CA LEU A 300 8.36 9.45 5.61
C LEU A 300 7.76 10.52 6.52
N ALA A 301 8.58 11.18 7.35
CA ALA A 301 8.16 12.30 8.20
C ALA A 301 7.63 13.48 7.36
N TRP A 302 8.27 13.78 6.22
CA TRP A 302 7.81 14.81 5.29
C TRP A 302 6.42 14.51 4.72
N LEU A 303 6.16 13.26 4.32
CA LEU A 303 4.84 12.84 3.84
C LEU A 303 3.77 13.02 4.92
N ILE A 304 4.06 12.59 6.15
CA ILE A 304 3.15 12.73 7.29
C ILE A 304 2.88 14.21 7.59
N ALA A 305 3.91 15.05 7.60
CA ALA A 305 3.80 16.48 7.83
C ALA A 305 3.12 17.24 6.66
N SER A 306 2.95 16.62 5.50
CA SER A 306 2.33 17.24 4.33
C SER A 306 0.80 17.07 4.28
N SER A 307 0.24 16.16 5.09
CA SER A 307 -1.22 16.05 5.24
C SER A 307 -1.60 15.22 6.47
N ASP A 308 -2.60 15.69 7.23
CA ASP A 308 -3.15 15.00 8.39
C ASP A 308 -3.82 13.66 8.09
N ILE A 309 -3.97 13.27 6.83
CA ILE A 309 -4.52 11.97 6.42
C ILE A 309 -3.48 11.06 5.76
N MET A 310 -2.22 11.48 5.67
CA MET A 310 -1.17 10.71 5.01
C MET A 310 -0.63 9.60 5.92
N VAL A 311 -0.59 8.37 5.39
CA VAL A 311 -0.03 7.20 6.06
C VAL A 311 0.96 6.52 5.11
N PRO A 312 2.27 6.78 5.22
CA PRO A 312 3.27 6.09 4.41
C PRO A 312 3.23 4.57 4.61
N LEU A 313 3.38 3.83 3.50
CA LEU A 313 3.39 2.37 3.45
C LEU A 313 4.74 1.85 2.91
N PRO A 314 5.86 2.02 3.65
CA PRO A 314 7.13 1.42 3.26
C PRO A 314 7.11 -0.11 3.44
N GLY A 315 7.83 -0.81 2.57
CA GLY A 315 8.11 -2.24 2.71
C GLY A 315 9.61 -2.49 2.94
N THR A 316 9.93 -3.53 3.70
CA THR A 316 11.31 -3.98 3.94
C THR A 316 11.34 -5.45 4.39
N ARG A 317 12.52 -6.07 4.28
CA ARG A 317 12.81 -7.43 4.78
C ARG A 317 13.75 -7.41 5.99
N ASN A 318 14.06 -6.23 6.52
CA ASN A 318 15.01 -6.05 7.61
C ASN A 318 14.28 -5.45 8.81
N ALA A 319 14.40 -6.12 9.96
CA ALA A 319 13.71 -5.77 11.20
C ALA A 319 14.09 -4.37 11.72
N ASP A 320 15.38 -4.02 11.69
CA ASP A 320 15.84 -2.70 12.13
C ASP A 320 15.26 -1.60 11.25
N ARG A 321 15.24 -1.79 9.92
CA ARG A 321 14.60 -0.87 8.98
C ARG A 321 13.09 -0.77 9.18
N ALA A 322 12.43 -1.88 9.53
CA ALA A 322 10.99 -1.88 9.76
C ALA A 322 10.63 -1.02 10.98
N LYS A 323 11.39 -1.19 12.06
CA LYS A 323 11.28 -0.36 13.26
C LYS A 323 11.64 1.10 12.97
N GLU A 324 12.77 1.36 12.33
CA GLU A 324 13.23 2.72 11.97
C GLU A 324 12.20 3.47 11.12
N ASN A 325 11.59 2.78 10.15
CA ASN A 325 10.54 3.35 9.30
C ASN A 325 9.28 3.70 10.10
N ALA A 326 8.86 2.83 11.03
CA ALA A 326 7.71 3.10 11.90
C ALA A 326 7.97 4.34 12.77
N GLU A 327 9.16 4.43 13.37
CA GLU A 327 9.58 5.55 14.22
C GLU A 327 9.58 6.91 13.50
N ALA A 328 9.60 6.93 12.16
CA ALA A 328 9.48 8.16 11.39
C ALA A 328 8.19 8.95 11.67
N ALA A 329 7.13 8.28 12.11
CA ALA A 329 5.88 8.93 12.54
C ALA A 329 6.02 9.80 13.79
N SER A 330 7.09 9.64 14.57
CA SER A 330 7.35 10.43 15.78
C SER A 330 8.36 11.57 15.54
N ILE A 331 8.81 11.76 14.30
CA ILE A 331 9.75 12.82 13.93
C ILE A 331 8.96 14.09 13.64
N GLU A 332 9.22 15.13 14.44
CA GLU A 332 8.70 16.47 14.19
C GLU A 332 9.68 17.24 13.30
N LEU A 333 9.22 17.64 12.12
CA LEU A 333 10.01 18.51 11.24
C LEU A 333 9.81 19.96 11.68
N ASP A 334 10.92 20.66 11.96
CA ASP A 334 10.86 22.10 12.12
C ASP A 334 10.41 22.78 10.81
N ALA A 335 9.85 23.99 10.94
CA ALA A 335 9.28 24.72 9.82
C ALA A 335 10.32 25.05 8.74
N GLU A 336 11.58 25.27 9.13
CA GLU A 336 12.66 25.59 8.18
C GLU A 336 12.98 24.38 7.29
N THR A 337 13.17 23.20 7.89
CA THR A 337 13.43 21.94 7.20
C THR A 337 12.24 21.55 6.32
N LYS A 338 11.01 21.67 6.84
CA LYS A 338 9.80 21.38 6.08
C LYS A 338 9.67 22.28 4.85
N ASN A 339 9.87 23.59 4.99
CA ASN A 339 9.79 24.54 3.87
C ASN A 339 10.87 24.28 2.81
N LYS A 340 12.12 24.01 3.25
CA LYS A 340 13.21 23.63 2.32
C LYS A 340 12.85 22.39 1.52
N LEU A 341 12.33 21.34 2.17
CA LEU A 341 11.89 20.12 1.48
C LEU A 341 10.75 20.40 0.50
N ASP A 342 9.76 21.19 0.89
CA ASP A 342 8.62 21.55 0.02
C ASP A 342 9.07 22.28 -1.24
N GLU A 343 9.99 23.25 -1.11
CA GLU A 343 10.58 23.97 -2.23
C GLU A 343 11.35 23.02 -3.16
N LYS A 344 12.25 22.19 -2.59
CA LYS A 344 13.03 21.22 -3.38
C LYS A 344 12.14 20.26 -4.13
N VAL A 345 11.13 19.69 -3.48
CA VAL A 345 10.19 18.74 -4.08
C VAL A 345 9.35 19.40 -5.17
N LYS A 346 8.85 20.62 -4.94
CA LYS A 346 8.02 21.35 -5.91
C LYS A 346 8.79 21.77 -7.16
N GLU A 347 10.05 22.17 -7.01
CA GLU A 347 10.90 22.59 -8.13
C GLU A 347 11.49 21.41 -8.92
N PHE A 348 11.56 20.24 -8.31
CA PHE A 348 12.21 19.08 -8.90
C PHE A 348 11.42 18.52 -10.08
N LYS A 349 12.09 18.41 -11.24
CA LYS A 349 11.55 17.74 -12.43
C LYS A 349 11.95 16.28 -12.40
N VAL A 350 10.99 15.41 -12.10
CA VAL A 350 11.17 13.95 -12.10
C VAL A 350 11.53 13.47 -13.50
N ALA A 351 12.59 12.68 -13.59
CA ALA A 351 13.05 12.10 -14.85
C ALA A 351 12.40 10.71 -15.06
N GLY A 352 11.79 10.48 -16.23
CA GLY A 352 11.09 9.24 -16.55
C GLY A 352 9.73 9.08 -15.83
N GLY A 353 8.86 8.24 -16.41
CA GLY A 353 7.57 7.90 -15.78
C GLY A 353 7.68 6.83 -14.69
N ARG A 354 6.61 6.65 -13.91
CA ARG A 354 6.50 5.62 -12.84
C ARG A 354 6.86 4.21 -13.31
N TYR A 355 6.40 3.87 -14.51
CA TYR A 355 6.65 2.61 -15.22
C TYR A 355 7.11 2.91 -16.64
N ASN A 356 7.55 1.93 -17.43
CA ASN A 356 7.80 2.14 -18.86
C ASN A 356 6.53 2.42 -19.67
N GLU A 357 6.69 2.88 -20.91
CA GLU A 357 5.58 3.25 -21.79
C GLU A 357 4.56 2.13 -21.96
N THR A 358 5.01 0.89 -22.22
CA THR A 358 4.13 -0.27 -22.38
C THR A 358 3.29 -0.50 -21.13
N ALA A 359 3.89 -0.47 -19.95
CA ALA A 359 3.16 -0.64 -18.70
C ALA A 359 2.15 0.50 -18.44
N ARG A 360 2.50 1.75 -18.77
CA ARG A 360 1.58 2.89 -18.63
C ARG A 360 0.36 2.80 -19.55
N GLN A 361 0.53 2.29 -20.77
CA GLN A 361 -0.58 2.12 -21.72
C GLN A 361 -1.57 1.01 -21.31
N HIS A 362 -1.13 0.06 -20.50
CA HIS A 362 -1.91 -1.13 -20.13
C HIS A 362 -2.33 -1.16 -18.65
N SER A 363 -1.78 -0.28 -17.82
CA SER A 363 -2.17 -0.12 -16.42
C SER A 363 -3.10 1.09 -16.31
N ALA A 364 -4.38 0.87 -15.99
CA ALA A 364 -5.30 1.93 -15.63
C ALA A 364 -4.89 2.52 -14.27
N LEU A 365 -3.84 3.36 -14.27
CA LEU A 365 -3.39 4.13 -13.11
C LEU A 365 -4.24 5.39 -13.03
N TRP A 366 -4.61 5.79 -11.81
CA TRP A 366 -5.52 6.91 -11.56
C TRP A 366 -6.90 6.77 -12.23
N GLY A 367 -7.38 5.53 -12.29
CA GLY A 367 -8.59 5.09 -13.00
C GLY A 367 -9.76 6.05 -12.91
#